data_AF-A0A1F7VCG7-F1
#
_entry.id   AF-A0A1F7VCG7-F1
#
_cell.length_a   1.000
_cell.length_b   1.000
_cell.length_c   1.000
_cell.angle_alpha   90.00
_cell.angle_beta   90.00
_cell.angle_gamma   90.00
#
_symmetry.space_group_name_H-M   'P 1'
#
loop_
_entity.id
_entity.type
_entity.pdbx_description
1 polymer ?
#
loop_
_entity_poly.entity_id
_entity_poly.type
_entity_poly.pdbx_seq_one_letter_code
_entity_poly.pdbx_strand_id
1 'polypeptide(L)'
;MVLERGNPEGARREAEMQTLKKLTDEALLLKPKFDRLPLAVFRALDNHGYKDAERSRMYRAIMNEMTRRSQAKAKTVRQVKQLELVSTQTPDTKPEVPSSKVTAEMLHDARAHELRQPPSTYDPDHPENSP
;
A
#
# COMPACT_ATOMS: atom_id res chain seq x y z
N MET A 1 -5.66 39.39 4.43
CA MET A 1 -4.83 38.19 4.18
C MET A 1 -4.67 37.47 5.50
N VAL A 2 -5.15 36.24 5.62
CA VAL A 2 -4.94 35.42 6.83
C VAL A 2 -3.62 34.69 6.64
N LEU A 3 -2.62 35.02 7.46
CA LEU A 3 -1.38 34.25 7.53
C LEU A 3 -1.69 32.94 8.25
N GLU A 4 -1.82 31.86 7.49
CA GLU A 4 -1.83 30.52 8.07
C GLU A 4 -0.52 30.33 8.85
N ARG A 5 -0.62 30.31 10.19
CA ARG A 5 0.49 29.95 11.05
C ARG A 5 0.73 28.45 10.92
N GLY A 6 1.49 28.07 9.88
CA GLY A 6 1.88 26.70 9.61
C GLY A 6 2.39 26.03 10.88
N ASN A 7 1.79 24.91 11.26
CA ASN A 7 2.01 24.27 12.54
C ASN A 7 3.49 23.82 12.68
N PRO A 8 4.31 24.47 13.53
CA PRO A 8 5.74 24.21 13.57
C PRO A 8 6.06 22.79 14.05
N GLU A 9 5.16 22.18 14.83
CA GLU A 9 5.27 20.80 15.29
C GLU A 9 5.03 19.78 14.16
N GLY A 10 4.26 20.13 13.13
CA GLY A 10 4.09 19.31 11.94
C GLY A 10 5.40 19.25 11.13
N ALA A 11 5.93 20.42 10.78
CA ALA A 11 7.19 20.53 10.01
C ALA A 11 8.38 19.87 10.73
N ARG A 12 8.46 19.97 12.06
CA ARG A 12 9.47 19.27 12.88
C ARG A 12 9.37 17.75 12.75
N ARG A 13 8.16 17.19 12.91
CA ARG A 13 7.91 15.74 12.79
C ARG A 13 8.20 15.21 11.39
N GLU A 14 7.88 15.98 10.36
CA GLU A 14 8.19 15.62 8.97
C GLU A 14 9.71 15.61 8.72
N ALA A 15 10.44 16.62 9.19
CA ALA A 15 11.90 16.67 9.10
C ALA A 15 12.59 15.52 9.87
N GLU A 16 12.12 15.18 11.07
CA GLU A 16 12.57 14.01 11.83
C GLU A 16 12.31 12.70 11.07
N MET A 17 11.13 12.56 10.45
CA MET A 17 10.76 11.36 9.69
C MET A 17 11.57 11.21 8.40
N GLN A 18 11.86 12.31 7.70
CA GLN A 18 12.77 12.32 6.54
C GLN A 18 14.20 11.93 6.95
N THR A 19 14.69 12.48 8.06
CA THR A 19 16.01 12.15 8.63
C THR A 19 16.10 10.67 9.01
N LEU A 20 15.09 10.15 9.72
CA LEU A 20 14.97 8.74 10.07
C LEU A 20 14.96 7.83 8.83
N LYS A 21 14.24 8.23 7.77
CA LYS A 21 14.22 7.50 6.50
C LYS A 21 15.61 7.45 5.87
N LYS A 22 16.29 8.60 5.74
CA LYS A 22 17.64 8.72 5.16
C LYS A 22 18.65 7.84 5.91
N LEU A 23 18.68 7.91 7.23
CA LEU A 23 19.59 7.10 8.07
C LEU A 23 19.29 5.60 7.96
N THR A 24 18.02 5.22 7.85
CA THR A 24 17.61 3.83 7.65
C THR A 24 18.07 3.29 6.30
N ASP A 25 17.94 4.10 5.25
CA ASP A 25 18.35 3.74 3.89
C ASP A 25 19.89 3.63 3.80
N GLU A 26 20.63 4.54 4.43
CA GLU A 26 22.09 4.45 4.52
C GLU A 26 22.57 3.23 5.32
N ALA A 27 21.94 2.91 6.46
CA ALA A 27 22.26 1.72 7.24
C ALA A 27 22.03 0.41 6.43
N LEU A 28 21.00 0.39 5.57
CA LEU A 28 20.75 -0.71 4.65
C LEU A 28 21.81 -0.82 3.53
N LEU A 29 22.27 0.31 2.99
CA LEU A 29 23.38 0.36 2.01
C LEU A 29 24.72 -0.03 2.63
N LEU A 30 24.93 0.27 3.91
CA LEU A 30 26.12 -0.14 4.67
C LEU A 30 26.07 -1.61 5.10
N LYS A 31 24.88 -2.21 5.29
CA LYS A 31 24.71 -3.58 5.78
C LYS A 31 25.63 -4.63 5.12
N PRO A 32 25.87 -4.65 3.79
CA PRO A 32 26.77 -5.65 3.17
C PRO A 32 28.24 -5.55 3.62
N LYS A 33 28.65 -4.43 4.22
CA LYS A 33 30.02 -4.19 4.71
C LYS A 33 30.21 -4.54 6.20
N PHE A 34 29.16 -5.02 6.88
CA PHE A 34 29.19 -5.32 8.31
C PHE A 34 28.46 -6.63 8.63
N ASP A 35 29.07 -7.48 9.45
CA ASP A 35 28.49 -8.78 9.85
C ASP A 35 27.12 -8.65 10.54
N ARG A 36 26.90 -7.53 11.24
CA ARG A 36 25.72 -7.29 12.08
C ARG A 36 25.07 -5.97 11.72
N LEU A 37 23.76 -6.00 11.46
CA LEU A 37 22.96 -4.81 11.16
C LEU A 37 23.15 -3.67 12.19
N PRO A 38 23.18 -3.91 13.51
CA PRO A 38 23.45 -2.86 14.49
C PRO A 38 24.73 -2.05 14.22
N LEU A 39 25.81 -2.69 13.73
CA LEU A 39 27.07 -2.01 13.43
C LEU A 39 26.93 -1.08 12.20
N ALA A 40 26.19 -1.50 11.18
CA ALA A 40 25.86 -0.66 10.04
C ALA A 40 24.99 0.55 10.43
N VAL A 41 24.04 0.37 11.36
CA VAL A 41 23.23 1.47 11.91
C VAL A 41 24.10 2.44 12.73
N PHE A 42 24.96 1.94 13.61
CA PHE A 42 25.90 2.80 14.33
C PHE A 42 26.82 3.57 13.39
N ARG A 43 27.33 2.93 12.32
CA ARG A 43 28.16 3.64 11.34
C ARG A 43 27.40 4.72 10.58
N ALA A 44 26.15 4.48 10.18
CA ALA A 44 25.31 5.51 9.56
C ALA A 44 25.07 6.70 10.51
N LEU A 45 24.87 6.44 11.81
CA LEU A 45 24.69 7.49 12.81
C LEU A 45 25.99 8.29 13.05
N ASP A 46 27.13 7.60 13.16
CA ASP A 46 28.44 8.22 13.34
C ASP A 46 28.84 9.07 12.12
N ASN A 47 28.53 8.62 10.90
CA ASN A 47 28.72 9.39 9.66
C ASN A 47 27.95 10.73 9.66
N HIS A 48 26.80 10.81 10.33
CA HIS A 48 25.96 12.01 10.45
C HIS A 48 26.23 12.80 11.74
N GLY A 49 27.26 12.43 12.51
CA GLY A 49 27.70 13.15 13.71
C GLY A 49 26.87 12.92 14.97
N TYR A 50 25.92 11.98 14.97
CA TYR A 50 25.13 11.65 16.16
C TYR A 50 26.00 10.99 17.24
N LYS A 51 25.87 11.44 18.49
CA LYS A 51 26.66 10.94 19.63
C LYS A 51 25.78 10.54 20.81
N ASP A 52 26.36 9.73 21.69
CA ASP A 52 25.88 9.46 23.06
C ASP A 52 24.38 9.09 23.17
N ALA A 53 23.63 9.85 23.98
CA ALA A 53 22.21 9.61 24.24
C ALA A 53 21.35 9.80 22.97
N GLU A 54 21.69 10.76 22.11
CA GLU A 54 20.96 11.00 20.87
C GLU A 54 21.18 9.87 19.86
N ARG A 55 22.42 9.41 19.70
CA ARG A 55 22.75 8.22 18.90
C ARG A 55 21.96 7.01 19.38
N SER A 56 21.83 6.83 20.69
CA SER A 56 21.05 5.74 21.28
C SER A 56 19.54 5.86 21.03
N ARG A 57 18.99 7.08 21.06
CA ARG A 57 17.60 7.38 20.68
C ARG A 57 17.34 7.09 19.20
N MET A 58 18.19 7.61 18.31
CA MET A 58 18.06 7.44 16.86
C MET A 58 18.29 5.98 16.42
N TYR A 59 19.21 5.25 17.05
CA TYR A 59 19.38 3.82 16.84
C TYR A 59 18.08 3.04 17.07
N ARG A 60 17.39 3.29 18.18
CA ARG A 60 16.09 2.64 18.48
C ARG A 60 15.03 3.01 17.45
N ALA A 61 14.97 4.28 17.05
CA ALA A 61 14.04 4.74 16.01
C ALA A 61 14.28 4.02 14.67
N ILE A 62 15.55 3.92 14.22
CA ILE A 62 15.92 3.23 12.98
C ILE A 62 15.56 1.74 13.05
N MET A 63 15.91 1.05 14.14
CA MET A 63 15.59 -0.38 14.29
C MET A 63 14.07 -0.65 14.29
N ASN A 64 13.27 0.24 14.91
CA ASN A 64 11.81 0.16 14.86
C ASN A 64 11.28 0.41 13.44
N GLU A 65 11.80 1.40 12.73
CA GLU A 65 11.43 1.72 11.35
C GLU A 65 11.78 0.57 10.38
N MET A 66 12.95 -0.05 10.53
CA MET A 66 13.35 -1.24 9.77
C MET A 66 12.40 -2.41 10.02
N THR A 67 12.02 -2.64 11.28
CA THR A 67 11.06 -3.68 11.66
C THR A 67 9.68 -3.41 11.04
N ARG A 68 9.20 -2.16 11.11
CA ARG A 68 7.94 -1.71 10.49
C ARG A 68 7.94 -1.94 8.97
N ARG A 69 9.02 -1.59 8.28
CA ARG A 69 9.20 -1.83 6.84
C ARG A 69 9.23 -3.30 6.49
N SER A 70 9.89 -4.13 7.29
CA SER A 70 9.93 -5.59 7.09
C SER A 70 8.53 -6.21 7.21
N GLN A 71 7.76 -5.80 8.22
CA GLN A 71 6.37 -6.23 8.40
C GLN A 71 5.45 -5.74 7.27
N ALA A 72 5.63 -4.50 6.81
CA ALA A 72 4.89 -3.95 5.68
C ALA A 72 5.16 -4.75 4.40
N LYS A 73 6.43 -5.01 4.07
CA LYS A 73 6.83 -5.86 2.93
C LYS A 73 6.22 -7.27 3.06
N ALA A 74 6.26 -7.88 4.24
CA ALA A 74 5.67 -9.21 4.45
C ALA A 74 4.15 -9.24 4.22
N LYS A 75 3.43 -8.16 4.56
CA LYS A 75 1.98 -8.02 4.25
C LYS A 75 1.75 -7.90 2.74
N THR A 76 2.51 -7.05 2.04
CA THR A 76 2.40 -6.89 0.59
C THR A 76 2.73 -8.18 -0.17
N VAL A 77 3.81 -8.88 0.20
CA VAL A 77 4.18 -10.16 -0.41
C VAL A 77 3.10 -11.23 -0.21
N ARG A 78 2.43 -11.26 0.95
CA ARG A 78 1.27 -12.15 1.17
C ARG A 78 0.09 -11.80 0.28
N GLN A 79 -0.21 -10.51 0.07
CA GLN A 79 -1.28 -10.07 -0.83
C GLN A 79 -0.97 -10.41 -2.29
N VAL A 80 0.26 -10.14 -2.76
CA VAL A 80 0.69 -10.49 -4.12
C VAL A 80 0.65 -12.01 -4.33
N LYS A 81 1.16 -12.80 -3.39
CA LYS A 81 1.10 -14.27 -3.49
C LYS A 81 -0.32 -14.82 -3.49
N GLN A 82 -1.27 -14.16 -2.82
CA GLN A 82 -2.70 -14.52 -2.90
C GLN A 82 -3.27 -14.23 -4.30
N LEU A 83 -2.91 -13.10 -4.91
CA LEU A 83 -3.33 -12.75 -6.28
C LEU A 83 -2.72 -13.69 -7.33
N GLU A 84 -1.45 -14.05 -7.19
CA GLU A 84 -0.76 -15.03 -8.06
C GLU A 84 -1.38 -16.43 -7.96
N LEU A 85 -1.81 -16.87 -6.77
CA LEU A 85 -2.50 -18.16 -6.60
C LEU A 85 -3.85 -18.17 -7.31
N VAL A 86 -4.62 -17.08 -7.23
CA VAL A 86 -5.90 -16.94 -7.93
C VAL A 86 -5.67 -16.91 -9.45
N SER A 87 -4.62 -16.25 -9.92
CA SER A 87 -4.29 -16.14 -11.36
C SER A 87 -3.77 -17.44 -12.00
N THR A 88 -3.43 -18.46 -11.21
CA THR A 88 -2.84 -19.72 -11.70
C THR A 88 -3.77 -20.94 -11.58
N GLN A 89 -4.99 -20.76 -11.08
CA GLN A 89 -5.96 -21.85 -10.83
C GLN A 89 -7.09 -21.97 -11.86
N THR A 90 -7.06 -21.25 -12.99
CA THR A 90 -8.15 -21.28 -13.99
C THR A 90 -7.71 -21.71 -15.39
N PRO A 91 -7.56 -23.02 -15.66
CA PRO A 91 -7.83 -23.56 -16.98
C PRO A 91 -9.35 -23.74 -17.17
N ASP A 92 -9.90 -22.97 -18.09
CA ASP A 92 -11.12 -23.33 -18.85
C ASP A 92 -12.39 -23.65 -18.03
N THR A 93 -12.94 -22.65 -17.33
CA THR A 93 -14.37 -22.65 -16.99
C THR A 93 -14.92 -21.21 -16.93
N LYS A 94 -16.22 -21.07 -17.20
CA LYS A 94 -16.95 -19.82 -17.50
C LYS A 94 -16.77 -18.69 -16.46
N PRO A 95 -16.93 -17.41 -16.86
CA PRO A 95 -16.49 -16.27 -16.05
C PRO A 95 -17.39 -16.05 -14.84
N GLU A 96 -16.93 -16.50 -13.67
CA GLU A 96 -17.52 -16.09 -12.39
C GLU A 96 -16.87 -14.78 -11.93
N VAL A 97 -17.71 -13.78 -11.66
CA VAL A 97 -17.30 -12.38 -11.50
C VAL A 97 -16.38 -12.22 -10.28
N PRO A 98 -15.20 -11.58 -10.40
CA PRO A 98 -14.39 -11.29 -9.23
C PRO A 98 -15.15 -10.31 -8.33
N SER A 99 -15.49 -10.77 -7.13
CA SER A 99 -16.25 -10.01 -6.12
C SER A 99 -15.48 -8.77 -5.66
N SER A 100 -15.61 -7.72 -6.46
CA SER A 100 -15.15 -6.38 -6.17
C SER A 100 -16.02 -5.82 -5.06
N LYS A 101 -15.41 -5.14 -4.09
CA LYS A 101 -16.10 -4.62 -2.90
C LYS A 101 -17.21 -3.66 -3.30
N VAL A 102 -18.45 -4.15 -3.32
CA VAL A 102 -19.64 -3.34 -3.59
C VAL A 102 -19.83 -2.37 -2.42
N THR A 103 -19.58 -1.08 -2.67
CA THR A 103 -19.98 -0.04 -1.72
C THR A 103 -21.49 0.21 -1.83
N ALA A 104 -22.12 0.68 -0.75
CA ALA A 104 -23.58 0.82 -0.70
C ALA A 104 -24.17 1.73 -1.80
N GLU A 105 -23.38 2.67 -2.33
CA GLU A 105 -23.74 3.55 -3.44
C GLU A 105 -23.88 2.78 -4.77
N MET A 106 -23.06 1.76 -5.02
CA MET A 106 -23.12 0.96 -6.27
C MET A 106 -24.40 0.11 -6.39
N LEU A 107 -25.01 -0.29 -5.26
CA LEU A 107 -26.28 -1.03 -5.25
C LEU A 107 -27.48 -0.17 -5.67
N HIS A 108 -27.45 1.13 -5.37
CA HIS A 108 -28.49 2.06 -5.80
C HIS A 108 -28.46 2.30 -7.31
N ASP A 109 -27.27 2.33 -7.91
CA ASP A 109 -27.06 2.64 -9.33
C ASP A 109 -27.51 1.48 -10.23
N ALA A 110 -27.20 0.23 -9.86
CA ALA A 110 -27.67 -0.97 -10.59
C ALA A 110 -29.20 -1.02 -10.68
N ARG A 111 -29.91 -0.76 -9.57
CA ARG A 111 -31.37 -0.74 -9.51
C ARG A 111 -31.98 0.37 -10.38
N ALA A 112 -31.31 1.53 -10.47
CA ALA A 112 -31.71 2.62 -11.35
C ALA A 112 -31.45 2.33 -12.84
N HIS A 113 -30.53 1.40 -13.15
CA HIS A 113 -30.23 0.95 -14.51
C HIS A 113 -31.22 -0.13 -15.01
N GLU A 114 -31.67 -1.02 -14.13
CA GLU A 114 -32.74 -1.99 -14.41
C GLU A 114 -34.08 -1.28 -14.71
N LEU A 115 -34.45 -0.30 -13.87
CA LEU A 115 -35.66 0.53 -14.08
C LEU A 115 -35.59 1.46 -15.30
N ARG A 116 -34.42 1.59 -15.95
CA ARG A 116 -34.21 2.33 -17.20
C ARG A 116 -34.09 1.43 -18.43
N GLN A 117 -34.13 0.11 -18.29
CA GLN A 117 -34.20 -0.77 -19.46
C GLN A 117 -35.56 -0.57 -20.17
N PRO A 118 -35.60 -0.41 -21.49
CA PRO A 118 -36.85 -0.29 -22.21
C PRO A 118 -37.63 -1.61 -22.15
N PRO A 119 -38.98 -1.58 -22.01
CA PRO A 119 -39.78 -2.76 -22.27
C PRO A 119 -39.71 -3.11 -23.76
N SER A 120 -39.42 -4.38 -24.05
CA SER A 120 -39.20 -5.01 -25.36
C SER A 120 -37.92 -4.67 -26.13
N THR A 121 -37.08 -5.70 -26.28
CA THR A 121 -36.28 -5.98 -27.49
C THR A 121 -36.50 -7.41 -28.01
N TYR A 122 -37.56 -8.10 -27.56
CA TYR A 122 -37.87 -9.50 -27.89
C TYR A 122 -39.37 -9.80 -28.08
N ASP A 123 -40.16 -8.79 -28.44
CA ASP A 123 -41.52 -8.92 -28.97
C ASP A 123 -41.82 -7.69 -29.83
N PRO A 124 -41.93 -7.82 -31.17
CA PRO A 124 -43.26 -8.03 -31.76
C PRO A 124 -43.29 -8.84 -33.07
N ASP A 125 -44.31 -9.69 -33.24
CA ASP A 125 -44.77 -10.25 -34.53
C ASP A 125 -43.70 -10.95 -35.42
N HIS A 126 -42.64 -11.53 -34.85
CA HIS A 126 -41.64 -12.26 -35.64
C HIS A 126 -42.30 -13.53 -36.25
N PRO A 127 -42.63 -13.56 -37.56
CA PRO A 127 -43.54 -14.57 -38.13
C PRO A 127 -42.86 -15.94 -38.26
N GLU A 128 -41.54 -15.88 -38.35
CA GLU A 128 -40.58 -16.90 -37.94
C GLU A 128 -39.72 -16.21 -36.88
N ASN A 129 -39.29 -16.86 -35.80
CA ASN A 129 -38.11 -17.71 -35.90
C ASN A 129 -38.34 -19.14 -36.43
N SER A 130 -39.58 -19.65 -36.40
CA SER A 130 -40.10 -20.93 -36.95
C SER A 130 -39.12 -21.83 -37.76
N PRO A 131 -39.15 -21.75 -39.10
CA PRO A 131 -39.64 -22.83 -39.98
C PRO A 131 -40.40 -24.02 -39.36
#